data_AF-A0A6N8JDX8-F1
#
_entry.id   AF-A0A6N8JDX8-F1
#
_cell.length_a   1.000
_cell.length_b   1.000
_cell.length_c   1.000
_cell.angle_alpha   90.00
_cell.angle_beta   90.00
_cell.angle_gamma   90.00
#
_symmetry.space_group_name_H-M   'P 1'
#
loop_
_entity.id
_entity.type
_entity.pdbx_description
1 polymer ?
#
loop_
_entity_poly.entity_id
_entity_poly.type
_entity_poly.pdbx_seq_one_letter_code
_entity_poly.pdbx_strand_id
1 'polypeptide(L)'
;MKNKPPTQESMEQLAVKALGFADDHVADSFEMKDVSEWLGISYSYFYHSFTAVMDEPYWQYVKRHRLELAAGLLRHSGYNISDIGERSGYATVAAFTKAFTQYFNKSPRSFRKIDTLPKEKRTLELVDAIVQSFDKKGNLIAPYFCFDRTEPEVLPEGMLFYTLLSHKQDPVVQMIMKMNREEQRMRKILSGLELPHARVITSTLDAVPVTEYEKMSMYAGILVPAKDVTAQLLHTTAAEGLMAKRMPGGHYLRLPLPMDFATAGIPMYEFINRYVREGVFKMSGNHFFISLLAPNACEIYIPYLKQLL
;
A
#
# COMPACT_ATOMS: atom_id res chain seq x y z
N MET A 1 1.55 22.13 -33.91
CA MET A 1 2.54 21.07 -33.62
C MET A 1 1.79 19.74 -33.66
N LYS A 2 2.24 18.76 -34.48
CA LYS A 2 1.54 17.47 -34.61
C LYS A 2 1.74 16.67 -33.31
N ASN A 3 0.66 16.32 -32.62
CA ASN A 3 0.70 15.44 -31.45
C ASN A 3 1.23 14.07 -31.88
N LYS A 4 2.42 13.73 -31.41
CA LYS A 4 2.97 12.37 -31.49
C LYS A 4 1.98 11.45 -30.76
N PRO A 5 1.64 10.26 -31.30
CA PRO A 5 0.82 9.32 -30.55
C PRO A 5 1.49 9.05 -29.19
N PRO A 6 0.71 8.97 -28.11
CA PRO A 6 1.26 8.76 -26.78
C PRO A 6 2.06 7.47 -26.74
N THR A 7 3.23 7.51 -26.12
CA THR A 7 4.01 6.30 -25.88
C THR A 7 3.31 5.46 -24.81
N GLN A 8 3.46 4.14 -24.87
CA GLN A 8 2.97 3.23 -23.84
C GLN A 8 3.39 3.69 -22.43
N GLU A 9 4.66 4.09 -22.29
CA GLU A 9 5.23 4.64 -21.06
C GLU A 9 4.47 5.87 -20.54
N SER A 10 4.06 6.78 -21.43
CA SER A 10 3.30 7.98 -21.02
C SER A 10 1.89 7.64 -20.50
N MET A 11 1.23 6.63 -21.09
CA MET A 11 -0.07 6.16 -20.64
C MET A 11 0.04 5.45 -19.29
N GLU A 12 1.09 4.64 -19.10
CA GLU A 12 1.39 3.98 -17.83
C GLU A 12 1.63 5.00 -16.71
N GLN A 13 2.43 6.04 -16.96
CA GLN A 13 2.64 7.13 -16.00
C GLN A 13 1.34 7.86 -15.63
N LEU A 14 0.46 8.09 -16.60
CA LEU A 14 -0.86 8.69 -16.34
C LEU A 14 -1.75 7.78 -15.50
N ALA A 15 -1.79 6.49 -15.81
CA ALA A 15 -2.54 5.52 -15.03
C ALA A 15 -2.03 5.47 -13.58
N VAL A 16 -0.70 5.36 -13.39
CA VAL A 16 -0.03 5.37 -12.08
C VAL A 16 -0.41 6.61 -11.26
N LYS A 17 -0.35 7.81 -11.84
CA LYS A 17 -0.78 9.05 -11.18
C LYS A 17 -2.24 9.03 -10.78
N ALA A 18 -3.11 8.48 -11.63
CA ALA A 18 -4.53 8.36 -11.34
C ALA A 18 -4.82 7.35 -10.21
N LEU A 19 -4.03 6.26 -10.10
CA LEU A 19 -4.10 5.34 -8.96
C LEU A 19 -3.75 6.07 -7.65
N GLY A 20 -2.66 6.85 -7.66
CA GLY A 20 -2.29 7.70 -6.52
C GLY A 20 -3.38 8.68 -6.13
N PHE A 21 -4.01 9.35 -7.10
CA PHE A 21 -5.14 10.25 -6.85
C PHE A 21 -6.30 9.53 -6.14
N ALA A 22 -6.70 8.35 -6.61
CA ALA A 22 -7.79 7.58 -6.01
C ALA A 22 -7.49 7.14 -4.57
N ASP A 23 -6.24 6.80 -4.31
CA ASP A 23 -5.78 6.37 -3.00
C ASP A 23 -5.72 7.52 -1.99
N ASP A 24 -5.25 8.70 -2.42
CA ASP A 24 -5.24 9.93 -1.61
C ASP A 24 -6.66 10.44 -1.28
N HIS A 25 -7.60 10.25 -2.21
CA HIS A 25 -8.97 10.77 -2.10
C HIS A 25 -9.99 9.65 -1.86
N VAL A 26 -9.57 8.52 -1.28
CA VAL A 26 -10.40 7.31 -1.18
C VAL A 26 -11.72 7.55 -0.44
N ALA A 27 -11.74 8.45 0.54
CA ALA A 27 -12.92 8.83 1.30
C ALA A 27 -13.73 9.99 0.67
N ASP A 28 -13.16 10.70 -0.29
CA ASP A 28 -13.75 11.93 -0.83
C ASP A 28 -14.75 11.63 -1.96
N SER A 29 -15.61 12.58 -2.30
CA SER A 29 -16.46 12.49 -3.48
C SER A 29 -15.77 13.18 -4.66
N PHE A 30 -15.48 12.44 -5.73
CA PHE A 30 -14.92 12.98 -6.97
C PHE A 30 -15.43 12.19 -8.19
N GLU A 31 -15.37 12.83 -9.35
CA GLU A 31 -15.72 12.27 -10.65
C GLU A 31 -14.47 12.07 -11.53
N MET A 32 -14.61 11.29 -12.60
CA MET A 32 -13.54 11.13 -13.59
C MET A 32 -13.09 12.45 -14.22
N LYS A 33 -14.00 13.44 -14.29
CA LYS A 33 -13.69 14.77 -14.82
C LYS A 33 -12.66 15.49 -13.95
N ASP A 34 -12.84 15.45 -12.63
CA ASP A 34 -11.92 16.07 -11.66
C ASP A 34 -10.51 15.50 -11.82
N VAL A 35 -10.40 14.18 -12.02
CA VAL A 35 -9.11 13.50 -12.21
C VAL A 35 -8.45 13.90 -13.53
N SER A 36 -9.24 14.00 -14.62
CA SER A 36 -8.70 14.43 -15.92
C SER A 36 -8.22 15.89 -15.90
N GLU A 37 -8.94 16.77 -15.20
CA GLU A 37 -8.56 18.17 -15.01
C GLU A 37 -7.29 18.28 -14.17
N TRP A 38 -7.19 17.52 -13.08
CA TRP A 38 -5.98 17.44 -12.25
C TRP A 38 -4.76 16.94 -13.03
N LEU A 39 -4.95 15.98 -13.93
CA LEU A 39 -3.89 15.47 -14.82
C LEU A 39 -3.55 16.42 -15.97
N GLY A 40 -4.35 17.47 -16.21
CA GLY A 40 -4.15 18.41 -17.32
C GLY A 40 -4.42 17.80 -18.70
N ILE A 41 -5.30 16.81 -18.79
CA ILE A 41 -5.64 16.09 -20.03
C ILE A 41 -7.15 16.06 -20.28
N SER A 42 -7.57 15.75 -21.51
CA SER A 42 -9.00 15.63 -21.80
C SER A 42 -9.60 14.39 -21.16
N TYR A 43 -10.88 14.46 -20.77
CA TYR A 43 -11.64 13.32 -20.25
C TYR A 43 -11.57 12.09 -21.15
N SER A 44 -11.77 12.28 -22.46
CA SER A 44 -11.75 11.19 -23.44
C SER A 44 -10.38 10.51 -23.49
N TYR A 45 -9.31 11.31 -23.51
CA TYR A 45 -7.95 10.79 -23.49
C TYR A 45 -7.65 10.03 -22.19
N PHE A 46 -8.02 10.59 -21.03
CA PHE A 46 -7.87 9.93 -19.73
C PHE A 46 -8.61 8.58 -19.69
N TYR A 47 -9.88 8.57 -20.08
CA TYR A 47 -10.70 7.36 -20.10
C TYR A 47 -10.04 6.24 -20.94
N HIS A 48 -9.61 6.57 -22.17
CA HIS A 48 -9.00 5.60 -23.06
C HIS A 48 -7.62 5.14 -22.59
N SER A 49 -6.75 6.06 -22.17
CA SER A 49 -5.40 5.73 -21.69
C SER A 49 -5.44 4.92 -20.41
N PHE A 50 -6.26 5.31 -19.43
CA PHE A 50 -6.41 4.55 -18.19
C PHE A 50 -6.95 3.16 -18.49
N THR A 51 -8.06 3.03 -19.24
CA THR A 51 -8.66 1.72 -19.54
C THR A 51 -7.71 0.84 -20.35
N ALA A 52 -6.93 1.39 -21.28
CA ALA A 52 -5.96 0.61 -22.05
C ALA A 52 -4.84 0.00 -21.18
N VAL A 53 -4.38 0.74 -20.17
CA VAL A 53 -3.37 0.25 -19.23
C VAL A 53 -3.99 -0.67 -18.18
N MET A 54 -5.13 -0.27 -17.64
CA MET A 54 -5.74 -0.82 -16.43
C MET A 54 -6.77 -1.90 -16.72
N ASP A 55 -7.16 -2.11 -17.99
CA ASP A 55 -8.18 -3.06 -18.44
C ASP A 55 -9.47 -3.00 -17.60
N GLU A 56 -9.68 -1.84 -16.97
CA GLU A 56 -10.83 -1.50 -16.17
C GLU A 56 -11.01 0.02 -16.25
N PRO A 57 -12.24 0.52 -16.42
CA PRO A 57 -12.51 1.95 -16.32
C PRO A 57 -12.16 2.49 -14.92
N TYR A 58 -11.68 3.73 -14.87
CA TYR A 58 -11.24 4.37 -13.62
C TYR A 58 -12.29 4.34 -12.50
N TRP A 59 -13.57 4.59 -12.81
CA TRP A 59 -14.64 4.55 -11.82
C TRP A 59 -14.88 3.15 -11.24
N GLN A 60 -14.63 2.08 -12.02
CA GLN A 60 -14.70 0.71 -11.54
C GLN A 60 -13.53 0.40 -10.61
N TYR A 61 -12.33 0.85 -10.99
CA TYR A 61 -11.14 0.80 -10.15
C TYR A 61 -11.40 1.46 -8.78
N VAL A 62 -11.88 2.71 -8.76
CA VAL A 62 -12.15 3.46 -7.52
C VAL A 62 -13.16 2.72 -6.63
N LYS A 63 -14.25 2.22 -7.22
CA LYS A 63 -15.26 1.45 -6.49
C LYS A 63 -14.65 0.17 -5.89
N ARG A 64 -13.86 -0.56 -6.67
CA ARG A 64 -13.15 -1.75 -6.22
C ARG A 64 -12.17 -1.42 -5.09
N HIS A 65 -11.33 -0.41 -5.26
CA HIS A 65 -10.34 0.07 -4.29
C HIS A 65 -10.98 0.39 -2.94
N ARG A 66 -12.08 1.15 -2.93
CA ARG A 66 -12.86 1.47 -1.73
C ARG A 66 -13.35 0.24 -0.99
N LEU A 67 -13.89 -0.74 -1.71
CA LEU A 67 -14.44 -1.96 -1.13
C LEU A 67 -13.33 -2.89 -0.60
N GLU A 68 -12.20 -2.96 -1.30
CA GLU A 68 -11.03 -3.73 -0.87
C GLU A 68 -10.40 -3.10 0.39
N LEU A 69 -10.26 -1.76 0.43
CA LEU A 69 -9.89 -1.02 1.63
C LEU A 69 -10.83 -1.33 2.82
N ALA A 70 -12.14 -1.26 2.59
CA ALA A 70 -13.13 -1.54 3.61
C ALA A 70 -13.00 -2.97 4.16
N ALA A 71 -12.75 -3.95 3.28
CA ALA A 71 -12.53 -5.33 3.66
C ALA A 71 -11.25 -5.51 4.51
N GLY A 72 -10.17 -4.80 4.18
CA GLY A 72 -8.96 -4.74 5.03
C GLY A 72 -9.28 -4.19 6.43
N LEU A 73 -9.99 -3.06 6.49
CA LEU A 73 -10.39 -2.45 7.77
C LEU A 73 -11.32 -3.38 8.58
N LEU A 74 -12.23 -4.10 7.92
CA LEU A 74 -13.11 -5.06 8.58
C LEU A 74 -12.34 -6.19 9.27
N ARG A 75 -11.20 -6.61 8.68
CA ARG A 75 -10.35 -7.69 9.21
C ARG A 75 -9.40 -7.19 10.28
N HIS A 76 -8.72 -6.08 10.03
CA HIS A 76 -7.54 -5.72 10.82
C HIS A 76 -7.76 -4.59 11.83
N SER A 77 -8.82 -3.80 11.67
CA SER A 77 -9.07 -2.65 12.55
C SER A 77 -10.07 -2.95 13.66
N GLY A 78 -10.14 -2.03 14.63
CA GLY A 78 -11.17 -2.01 15.68
C GLY A 78 -12.42 -1.19 15.32
N TYR A 79 -12.51 -0.62 14.12
CA TYR A 79 -13.57 0.31 13.75
C TYR A 79 -14.95 -0.36 13.62
N ASN A 80 -16.01 0.39 13.86
CA ASN A 80 -17.37 -0.12 13.64
C ASN A 80 -17.73 -0.08 12.13
N ILE A 81 -18.84 -0.70 11.71
CA ILE A 81 -19.24 -0.77 10.29
C ILE A 81 -19.53 0.62 9.69
N SER A 82 -20.04 1.54 10.51
CA SER A 82 -20.33 2.92 10.08
C SER A 82 -19.04 3.67 9.76
N ASP A 83 -18.07 3.67 10.69
CA ASP A 83 -16.78 4.33 10.51
C ASP A 83 -16.04 3.77 9.29
N ILE A 84 -16.14 2.46 9.05
CA ILE A 84 -15.52 1.82 7.88
C ILE A 84 -16.18 2.30 6.59
N GLY A 85 -17.51 2.40 6.55
CA GLY A 85 -18.22 2.91 5.38
C GLY A 85 -17.77 4.34 5.03
N GLU A 86 -17.69 5.22 6.04
CA GLU A 86 -17.23 6.60 5.89
C GLU A 86 -15.78 6.67 5.40
N ARG A 87 -14.85 5.95 6.06
CA ARG A 87 -13.44 5.87 5.69
C ARG A 87 -13.19 5.30 4.29
N SER A 88 -14.15 4.54 3.77
CA SER A 88 -14.11 3.98 2.42
C SER A 88 -14.96 4.78 1.42
N GLY A 89 -15.35 6.01 1.74
CA GLY A 89 -15.96 6.96 0.81
C GLY A 89 -17.44 6.70 0.52
N TYR A 90 -18.18 6.13 1.48
CA TYR A 90 -19.63 5.96 1.39
C TYR A 90 -20.37 6.89 2.35
N ALA A 91 -21.27 7.70 1.79
CA ALA A 91 -22.06 8.67 2.56
C ALA A 91 -23.05 8.03 3.56
N THR A 92 -23.45 6.77 3.35
CA THR A 92 -24.36 6.06 4.27
C THR A 92 -23.96 4.60 4.45
N VAL A 93 -24.24 4.07 5.64
CA VAL A 93 -24.03 2.65 5.98
C VAL A 93 -24.84 1.72 5.06
N ALA A 94 -26.04 2.15 4.63
CA ALA A 94 -26.89 1.39 3.73
C ALA A 94 -26.26 1.27 2.33
N ALA A 95 -25.75 2.38 1.77
CA ALA A 95 -25.06 2.38 0.48
C ALA A 95 -23.79 1.50 0.52
N PHE A 96 -22.99 1.65 1.58
CA PHE A 96 -21.82 0.82 1.81
C PHE A 96 -22.18 -0.67 1.88
N THR A 97 -23.12 -1.04 2.75
CA THR A 97 -23.51 -2.43 2.97
C THR A 97 -24.02 -3.08 1.68
N LYS A 98 -24.81 -2.36 0.88
CA LYS A 98 -25.30 -2.84 -0.41
C LYS A 98 -24.14 -3.07 -1.39
N ALA A 99 -23.27 -2.09 -1.58
CA ALA A 99 -22.13 -2.19 -2.50
C ALA A 99 -21.16 -3.30 -2.08
N PHE A 100 -20.85 -3.39 -0.79
CA PHE A 100 -19.96 -4.41 -0.23
C PHE A 100 -20.54 -5.81 -0.42
N THR A 101 -21.83 -6.00 -0.12
CA THR A 101 -22.50 -7.30 -0.28
C THR A 101 -22.54 -7.73 -1.75
N GLN A 102 -22.77 -6.79 -2.68
CA GLN A 102 -22.73 -7.08 -4.11
C GLN A 102 -21.34 -7.52 -4.59
N TYR A 103 -20.27 -6.91 -4.05
CA TYR A 103 -18.91 -7.19 -4.48
C TYR A 103 -18.33 -8.48 -3.86
N PHE A 104 -18.52 -8.68 -2.55
CA PHE A 104 -17.96 -9.83 -1.82
C PHE A 104 -18.94 -10.99 -1.62
N ASN A 105 -20.19 -10.85 -2.06
CA ASN A 105 -21.27 -11.83 -1.85
C ASN A 105 -21.49 -12.18 -0.35
N LYS A 106 -21.16 -11.25 0.55
CA LYS A 106 -21.29 -11.36 2.01
C LYS A 106 -21.53 -9.98 2.62
N SER A 107 -22.35 -9.91 3.67
CA SER A 107 -22.50 -8.66 4.43
C SER A 107 -21.18 -8.27 5.12
N PRO A 108 -20.91 -6.97 5.39
CA PRO A 108 -19.73 -6.53 6.14
C PRO A 108 -19.57 -7.26 7.48
N ARG A 109 -20.68 -7.48 8.21
CA ARG A 109 -20.69 -8.19 9.49
C ARG A 109 -20.30 -9.66 9.35
N SER A 110 -20.80 -10.33 8.31
CA SER A 110 -20.45 -11.72 8.02
C SER A 110 -19.00 -11.83 7.56
N PHE A 111 -18.53 -10.88 6.75
CA PHE A 111 -17.17 -10.86 6.22
C PHE A 111 -16.11 -10.72 7.32
N ARG A 112 -16.36 -9.87 8.32
CA ARG A 112 -15.49 -9.72 9.51
C ARG A 112 -15.25 -11.02 10.28
N LYS A 113 -16.18 -11.97 10.22
CA LYS A 113 -16.07 -13.27 10.90
C LYS A 113 -15.37 -14.35 10.07
N ILE A 114 -14.97 -14.04 8.84
CA ILE A 114 -14.28 -15.00 7.99
C ILE A 114 -12.85 -15.14 8.50
N ASP A 115 -12.49 -16.34 8.94
CA ASP A 115 -11.15 -16.68 9.39
C ASP A 115 -10.12 -16.49 8.28
N THR A 116 -10.33 -17.19 7.17
CA THR A 116 -9.43 -17.19 6.01
C THR A 116 -10.24 -16.88 4.76
N LEU A 117 -9.88 -15.81 4.04
CA LEU A 117 -10.50 -15.54 2.75
C LEU A 117 -10.09 -16.60 1.72
N PRO A 118 -10.95 -16.95 0.75
CA PRO A 118 -10.57 -17.86 -0.34
C PRO A 118 -9.29 -17.41 -1.07
N LYS A 119 -9.08 -16.10 -1.17
CA LYS A 119 -7.92 -15.47 -1.80
C LYS A 119 -6.64 -15.50 -0.93
N GLU A 120 -6.78 -15.71 0.38
CA GLU A 120 -5.63 -15.91 1.30
C GLU A 120 -4.97 -17.25 1.14
N LYS A 121 -5.66 -18.27 0.60
CA LYS A 121 -5.19 -19.65 0.61
C LYS A 121 -3.82 -19.80 -0.04
N ARG A 122 -3.60 -19.18 -1.21
CA ARG A 122 -2.30 -19.21 -1.90
C ARG A 122 -1.22 -18.47 -1.12
N THR A 123 -1.55 -17.33 -0.50
CA THR A 123 -0.61 -16.60 0.34
C THR A 123 -0.21 -17.44 1.55
N LEU A 124 -1.16 -18.11 2.20
CA LEU A 124 -0.89 -19.00 3.33
C LEU A 124 -0.07 -20.23 2.91
N GLU A 125 -0.33 -20.83 1.75
CA GLU A 125 0.49 -21.93 1.20
C GLU A 125 1.95 -21.47 0.95
N LEU A 126 2.15 -20.26 0.43
CA LEU A 126 3.48 -19.68 0.27
C LEU A 126 4.15 -19.39 1.63
N VAL A 127 3.38 -18.89 2.60
CA VAL A 127 3.87 -18.66 3.97
C VAL A 127 4.34 -19.96 4.59
N ASP A 128 3.58 -21.05 4.51
CA ASP A 128 3.96 -22.33 5.12
C ASP A 128 5.31 -22.85 4.59
N ALA A 129 5.55 -22.70 3.29
CA ALA A 129 6.82 -23.01 2.68
C ALA A 129 7.97 -22.10 3.18
N ILE A 130 7.69 -20.80 3.41
CA ILE A 130 8.68 -19.83 3.89
C ILE A 130 8.93 -19.92 5.40
N VAL A 131 7.93 -20.22 6.20
CA VAL A 131 8.06 -20.42 7.66
C VAL A 131 8.97 -21.62 7.95
N GLN A 132 8.95 -22.63 7.08
CA GLN A 132 9.89 -23.76 7.10
C GLN A 132 11.25 -23.44 6.48
N SER A 133 11.44 -22.23 5.93
CA SER A 133 12.68 -21.81 5.27
C SER A 133 13.64 -21.10 6.23
N PHE A 134 14.85 -20.87 5.73
CA PHE A 134 15.96 -20.28 6.48
C PHE A 134 16.36 -18.92 5.91
N ASP A 135 16.79 -18.01 6.78
CA ASP A 135 17.44 -16.75 6.38
C ASP A 135 18.79 -17.01 5.68
N LYS A 136 19.44 -15.95 5.18
CA LYS A 136 20.77 -16.04 4.52
C LYS A 136 21.87 -16.63 5.42
N LYS A 137 21.63 -16.77 6.73
CA LYS A 137 22.57 -17.32 7.73
C LYS A 137 22.16 -18.73 8.18
N GLY A 138 21.10 -19.32 7.62
CA GLY A 138 20.66 -20.68 7.96
C GLY A 138 19.78 -20.76 9.20
N ASN A 139 19.21 -19.65 9.69
CA ASN A 139 18.28 -19.66 10.83
C ASN A 139 16.83 -19.70 10.34
N LEU A 140 15.94 -20.39 11.07
CA LEU A 140 14.51 -20.39 10.75
C LEU A 140 13.96 -18.96 10.73
N ILE A 141 13.09 -18.67 9.77
CA ILE A 141 12.52 -17.32 9.62
C ILE A 141 11.44 -17.04 10.68
N ALA A 142 10.62 -18.03 11.02
CA ALA A 142 9.46 -17.87 11.90
C ALA A 142 9.74 -17.15 13.23
N PRO A 143 10.82 -17.46 13.98
CA PRO A 143 11.15 -16.79 15.24
C PRO A 143 11.35 -15.27 15.14
N TYR A 144 11.65 -14.74 13.96
CA TYR A 144 11.77 -13.29 13.77
C TYR A 144 10.40 -12.60 13.76
N PHE A 145 9.31 -13.32 13.48
CA PHE A 145 7.95 -12.78 13.39
C PHE A 145 7.16 -13.09 14.67
N CYS A 146 7.57 -12.45 15.77
CA CYS A 146 6.95 -12.57 17.09
C CYS A 146 6.57 -11.20 17.63
N PHE A 147 5.38 -11.10 18.26
CA PHE A 147 4.85 -9.83 18.76
C PHE A 147 5.74 -9.22 19.85
N ASP A 148 6.37 -10.05 20.67
CA ASP A 148 7.28 -9.60 21.75
C ASP A 148 8.56 -8.92 21.23
N ARG A 149 8.88 -9.09 19.93
CA ARG A 149 9.99 -8.38 19.27
C ARG A 149 9.57 -7.03 18.70
N THR A 150 8.29 -6.66 18.79
CA THR A 150 7.81 -5.37 18.34
C THR A 150 8.11 -4.29 19.37
N GLU A 151 8.42 -3.10 18.89
CA GLU A 151 8.71 -1.94 19.70
C GLU A 151 7.72 -0.83 19.34
N PRO A 152 7.06 -0.18 20.32
CA PRO A 152 6.18 0.94 20.04
C PRO A 152 7.00 2.14 19.55
N GLU A 153 6.56 2.77 18.46
CA GLU A 153 7.17 3.98 17.92
C GLU A 153 6.08 4.99 17.56
N VAL A 154 6.39 6.27 17.72
CA VAL A 154 5.51 7.36 17.27
C VAL A 154 6.17 8.04 16.08
N LEU A 155 5.53 7.98 14.92
CA LEU A 155 5.99 8.65 13.72
C LEU A 155 5.25 9.99 13.54
N PRO A 156 5.96 11.06 13.11
CA PRO A 156 5.30 12.29 12.72
C PRO A 156 4.48 12.08 11.43
N GLU A 157 3.58 13.00 11.14
CA GLU A 157 3.00 13.09 9.79
C GLU A 157 4.14 13.29 8.78
N GLY A 158 4.00 12.64 7.63
CA GLY A 158 5.00 12.64 6.58
C GLY A 158 4.41 12.79 5.19
N MET A 159 5.28 13.06 4.23
CA MET A 159 5.00 12.98 2.81
C MET A 159 5.78 11.80 2.23
N LEU A 160 5.06 10.87 1.60
CA LEU A 160 5.64 9.79 0.82
C LEU A 160 5.82 10.27 -0.62
N PHE A 161 7.05 10.23 -1.14
CA PHE A 161 7.32 10.39 -2.56
C PHE A 161 7.67 9.03 -3.17
N TYR A 162 6.88 8.54 -4.11
CA TYR A 162 6.96 7.15 -4.53
C TYR A 162 6.75 6.93 -6.03
N THR A 163 7.19 5.75 -6.49
CA THR A 163 6.88 5.21 -7.81
C THR A 163 6.33 3.80 -7.66
N LEU A 164 5.48 3.36 -8.60
CA LEU A 164 5.02 1.98 -8.62
C LEU A 164 6.12 1.07 -9.19
N LEU A 165 6.40 0.00 -8.46
CA LEU A 165 7.27 -1.09 -8.92
C LEU A 165 6.50 -2.01 -9.85
N SER A 166 5.26 -2.31 -9.48
CA SER A 166 4.39 -3.21 -10.23
C SER A 166 3.02 -2.58 -10.42
N HIS A 167 2.48 -2.79 -11.60
CA HIS A 167 1.06 -2.62 -11.86
C HIS A 167 0.71 -3.57 -13.01
N LYS A 168 0.01 -4.67 -12.70
CA LYS A 168 -0.22 -5.84 -13.58
C LYS A 168 1.07 -6.55 -14.03
N GLN A 169 0.92 -7.80 -14.48
CA GLN A 169 2.00 -8.75 -14.82
C GLN A 169 2.90 -9.06 -13.61
N ASP A 170 2.77 -10.29 -13.07
CA ASP A 170 3.52 -10.84 -11.92
C ASP A 170 4.23 -9.78 -11.05
N PRO A 171 3.53 -9.21 -10.05
CA PRO A 171 4.06 -8.13 -9.25
C PRO A 171 5.32 -8.53 -8.47
N VAL A 172 5.52 -9.83 -8.16
CA VAL A 172 6.78 -10.30 -7.58
C VAL A 172 7.92 -10.04 -8.54
N VAL A 173 7.76 -10.47 -9.79
CA VAL A 173 8.80 -10.38 -10.82
C VAL A 173 9.13 -8.93 -11.10
N GLN A 174 8.11 -8.07 -11.27
CA GLN A 174 8.31 -6.64 -11.48
C GLN A 174 9.01 -5.97 -10.29
N MET A 175 8.60 -6.32 -9.06
CA MET A 175 9.25 -5.85 -7.85
C MET A 175 10.73 -6.28 -7.80
N ILE A 176 11.03 -7.57 -8.02
CA ILE A 176 12.40 -8.08 -8.05
C ILE A 176 13.24 -7.36 -9.11
N MET A 177 12.68 -7.15 -10.30
CA MET A 177 13.39 -6.50 -11.41
C MET A 177 13.69 -5.02 -11.15
N LYS A 178 12.79 -4.29 -10.49
CA LYS A 178 12.90 -2.83 -10.34
C LYS A 178 13.40 -2.37 -8.97
N MET A 179 13.18 -3.15 -7.91
CA MET A 179 13.40 -2.68 -6.54
C MET A 179 14.82 -2.17 -6.32
N ASN A 180 15.84 -2.94 -6.68
CA ASN A 180 17.23 -2.55 -6.39
C ASN A 180 17.60 -1.23 -7.08
N ARG A 181 17.13 -1.04 -8.32
CA ARG A 181 17.30 0.22 -9.06
C ARG A 181 16.57 1.38 -8.37
N GLU A 182 15.30 1.20 -8.01
CA GLU A 182 14.51 2.25 -7.37
C GLU A 182 15.01 2.56 -5.95
N GLU A 183 15.45 1.57 -5.17
CA GLU A 183 16.07 1.78 -3.86
C GLU A 183 17.34 2.64 -3.98
N GLN A 184 18.24 2.30 -4.91
CA GLN A 184 19.46 3.09 -5.16
C GLN A 184 19.13 4.52 -5.56
N ARG A 185 18.11 4.69 -6.41
CA ARG A 185 17.62 5.99 -6.82
C ARG A 185 17.08 6.81 -5.65
N MET A 186 16.24 6.22 -4.80
CA MET A 186 15.72 6.85 -3.58
C MET A 186 16.85 7.27 -2.64
N ARG A 187 17.83 6.38 -2.41
CA ARG A 187 18.99 6.68 -1.56
C ARG A 187 19.83 7.85 -2.10
N LYS A 188 19.99 7.94 -3.43
CA LYS A 188 20.68 9.05 -4.09
C LYS A 188 19.95 10.39 -3.90
N ILE A 189 18.62 10.39 -3.96
CA ILE A 189 17.82 11.59 -3.68
C ILE A 189 18.03 12.03 -2.22
N LEU A 190 17.95 11.10 -1.26
CA LEU A 190 18.12 11.41 0.16
C LEU A 190 19.52 11.94 0.49
N SER A 191 20.57 11.35 -0.09
CA SER A 191 21.95 11.80 0.15
C SER A 191 22.24 13.17 -0.46
N GLY A 192 21.63 13.49 -1.61
CA GLY A 192 21.79 14.79 -2.26
C GLY A 192 21.06 15.95 -1.57
N LEU A 193 20.08 15.66 -0.71
CA LEU A 193 19.24 16.65 -0.02
C LEU A 193 19.44 16.70 1.50
N GLU A 194 20.38 15.90 2.04
CA GLU A 194 20.69 15.84 3.48
C GLU A 194 19.45 15.62 4.36
N LEU A 195 18.67 14.58 4.07
CA LEU A 195 17.43 14.25 4.79
C LEU A 195 17.64 13.05 5.77
N PRO A 196 18.25 13.25 6.96
CA PRO A 196 18.63 12.15 7.85
C PRO A 196 17.44 11.43 8.51
N HIS A 197 16.26 12.06 8.54
CA HIS A 197 15.04 11.47 9.12
C HIS A 197 14.12 10.83 8.07
N ALA A 198 14.48 10.93 6.79
CA ALA A 198 13.74 10.29 5.73
C ALA A 198 14.08 8.79 5.68
N ARG A 199 13.09 7.98 5.29
CA ARG A 199 13.23 6.53 5.15
C ARG A 199 12.98 6.14 3.71
N VAL A 200 13.79 5.24 3.16
CA VAL A 200 13.40 4.52 1.94
C VAL A 200 12.45 3.42 2.35
N ILE A 201 11.24 3.41 1.80
CA ILE A 201 10.20 2.45 2.16
C ILE A 201 9.63 1.74 0.94
N THR A 202 9.05 0.56 1.19
CA THR A 202 8.18 -0.14 0.24
C THR A 202 6.90 -0.59 0.92
N SER A 203 5.81 -0.58 0.17
CA SER A 203 4.55 -1.20 0.55
C SER A 203 3.67 -1.37 -0.69
N THR A 204 2.37 -1.54 -0.49
CA THR A 204 1.33 -1.57 -1.50
C THR A 204 0.31 -0.46 -1.23
N LEU A 205 -0.36 0.00 -2.28
CA LEU A 205 -1.55 0.85 -2.12
C LEU A 205 -2.79 0.02 -1.73
N ASP A 206 -2.72 -1.30 -1.85
CA ASP A 206 -3.87 -2.19 -1.77
C ASP A 206 -4.06 -2.83 -0.39
N ALA A 207 -5.25 -3.37 -0.15
CA ALA A 207 -5.57 -4.06 1.09
C ALA A 207 -5.14 -5.53 1.00
N VAL A 208 -4.03 -5.89 1.64
CA VAL A 208 -3.60 -7.30 1.78
C VAL A 208 -4.42 -7.96 2.88
N PRO A 209 -5.02 -9.15 2.66
CA PRO A 209 -4.92 -10.07 1.51
C PRO A 209 -6.12 -9.98 0.55
N VAL A 210 -6.91 -8.93 0.68
CA VAL A 210 -8.21 -8.82 0.00
C VAL A 210 -7.99 -8.67 -1.49
N THR A 211 -7.05 -7.79 -1.85
CA THR A 211 -6.61 -7.60 -3.22
C THR A 211 -5.77 -8.80 -3.64
N GLU A 212 -6.11 -9.35 -4.81
CA GLU A 212 -5.37 -10.48 -5.39
C GLU A 212 -3.92 -10.08 -5.60
N TYR A 213 -3.00 -11.00 -5.28
CA TYR A 213 -1.58 -10.72 -5.33
C TYR A 213 -1.17 -10.18 -6.70
N GLU A 214 -1.67 -10.76 -7.79
CA GLU A 214 -1.41 -10.38 -9.19
C GLU A 214 -1.89 -8.97 -9.57
N LYS A 215 -2.77 -8.39 -8.76
CA LYS A 215 -3.35 -7.06 -8.96
C LYS A 215 -2.74 -6.01 -8.04
N MET A 216 -1.83 -6.40 -7.14
CA MET A 216 -1.19 -5.48 -6.20
C MET A 216 -0.31 -4.46 -6.90
N SER A 217 -0.54 -3.21 -6.54
CA SER A 217 0.24 -2.03 -6.88
C SER A 217 1.27 -1.80 -5.78
N MET A 218 2.43 -2.43 -5.92
CA MET A 218 3.55 -2.25 -5.00
C MET A 218 4.33 -0.99 -5.37
N TYR A 219 4.85 -0.29 -4.36
CA TYR A 219 5.64 0.91 -4.56
C TYR A 219 6.97 0.85 -3.82
N ALA A 220 7.92 1.65 -4.31
CA ALA A 220 9.09 2.08 -3.56
C ALA A 220 9.07 3.61 -3.48
N GLY A 221 9.52 4.16 -2.37
CA GLY A 221 9.52 5.60 -2.17
C GLY A 221 10.37 6.07 -1.01
N ILE A 222 10.37 7.37 -0.81
CA ILE A 222 10.97 8.05 0.34
C ILE A 222 9.84 8.63 1.20
N LEU A 223 9.79 8.21 2.45
CA LEU A 223 8.93 8.81 3.47
C LEU A 223 9.71 9.89 4.20
N VAL A 224 9.28 11.14 4.05
CA VAL A 224 9.93 12.32 4.61
C VAL A 224 9.01 12.94 5.66
N PRO A 225 9.45 13.21 6.89
CA PRO A 225 8.66 13.94 7.87
C PRO A 225 8.17 15.28 7.30
N ALA A 226 6.93 15.66 7.57
CA ALA A 226 6.32 16.86 6.97
C ALA A 226 7.14 18.14 7.21
N LYS A 227 7.78 18.24 8.39
CA LYS A 227 8.67 19.35 8.76
C LYS A 227 9.93 19.47 7.88
N ASP A 228 10.35 18.38 7.24
CA ASP A 228 11.57 18.31 6.43
C ASP A 228 11.24 18.45 4.93
N VAL A 229 9.96 18.65 4.56
CA VAL A 229 9.55 18.84 3.17
C VAL A 229 9.84 20.27 2.72
N THR A 230 10.83 20.41 1.84
CA THR A 230 11.25 21.72 1.28
C THR A 230 10.79 21.90 -0.16
N ALA A 231 10.80 23.15 -0.65
CA ALA A 231 10.55 23.44 -2.06
C ALA A 231 11.56 22.76 -2.99
N GLN A 232 12.82 22.64 -2.56
CA GLN A 232 13.85 21.91 -3.30
C GLN A 232 13.50 20.43 -3.42
N LEU A 233 13.08 19.78 -2.32
CA LEU A 233 12.63 18.39 -2.34
C LEU A 233 11.46 18.22 -3.32
N LEU A 234 10.43 19.06 -3.23
CA LEU A 234 9.26 19.00 -4.12
C LEU A 234 9.66 19.12 -5.59
N HIS A 235 10.57 20.05 -5.91
CA HIS A 235 11.08 20.22 -7.26
C HIS A 235 11.87 18.98 -7.73
N THR A 236 12.78 18.46 -6.90
CA THR A 236 13.57 17.27 -7.21
C THR A 236 12.69 16.05 -7.43
N THR A 237 11.74 15.77 -6.53
CA THR A 237 10.86 14.60 -6.65
C THR A 237 9.93 14.71 -7.85
N ALA A 238 9.47 15.93 -8.19
CA ALA A 238 8.67 16.16 -9.39
C ALA A 238 9.48 15.99 -10.68
N ALA A 239 10.74 16.44 -10.71
CA ALA A 239 11.65 16.20 -11.84
C ALA A 239 11.98 14.71 -12.01
N GLU A 240 12.02 13.97 -10.91
CA GLU A 240 12.11 12.51 -10.88
C GLU A 240 10.76 11.83 -11.20
N GLY A 241 9.67 12.57 -11.40
CA GLY A 241 8.36 11.99 -11.72
C GLY A 241 7.77 11.12 -10.61
N LEU A 242 8.19 11.32 -9.36
CA LEU A 242 7.61 10.65 -8.21
C LEU A 242 6.23 11.24 -7.89
N MET A 243 5.30 10.38 -7.50
CA MET A 243 4.03 10.79 -6.91
C MET A 243 4.22 11.18 -5.47
N ALA A 244 3.33 12.00 -4.92
CA ALA A 244 3.36 12.41 -3.53
C ALA A 244 2.04 12.02 -2.85
N LYS A 245 2.12 11.43 -1.65
CA LYS A 245 0.98 11.05 -0.81
C LYS A 245 1.23 11.46 0.64
N ARG A 246 0.22 11.99 1.32
CA ARG A 246 0.32 12.20 2.78
C ARG A 246 0.29 10.87 3.51
N MET A 247 1.22 10.70 4.44
CA MET A 247 1.27 9.56 5.34
C MET A 247 0.90 10.04 6.75
N PRO A 248 -0.19 9.53 7.33
CA PRO A 248 -0.60 9.95 8.67
C PRO A 248 0.50 9.59 9.67
N GLY A 249 0.77 10.50 10.59
CA GLY A 249 1.56 10.18 11.78
C GLY A 249 0.76 9.31 12.74
N GLY A 250 1.37 8.99 13.88
CA GLY A 250 0.72 8.28 14.97
C GLY A 250 1.55 7.12 15.48
N HIS A 251 0.86 6.19 16.14
CA HIS A 251 1.52 5.04 16.76
C HIS A 251 1.71 3.91 15.77
N TYR A 252 2.89 3.31 15.81
CA TYR A 252 3.27 2.14 15.03
C TYR A 252 3.89 1.09 15.94
N LEU A 253 3.72 -0.17 15.58
CA LEU A 253 4.57 -1.26 16.05
C LEU A 253 5.70 -1.41 15.03
N ARG A 254 6.94 -1.21 15.47
CA ARG A 254 8.14 -1.46 14.69
C ARG A 254 8.66 -2.85 14.97
N LEU A 255 8.84 -3.66 13.93
CA LEU A 255 9.47 -4.98 14.02
C LEU A 255 10.80 -4.99 13.26
N PRO A 256 11.96 -4.98 13.93
CA PRO A 256 13.26 -5.06 13.29
C PRO A 256 13.58 -6.49 12.82
N LEU A 257 14.03 -6.60 11.57
CA LEU A 257 14.32 -7.87 10.91
C LEU A 257 15.74 -7.91 10.31
N PRO A 258 16.54 -8.94 10.63
CA PRO A 258 17.89 -9.11 10.08
C PRO A 258 17.85 -9.82 8.71
N MET A 259 16.93 -9.41 7.84
CA MET A 259 16.75 -9.95 6.49
C MET A 259 16.32 -8.86 5.52
N ASP A 260 16.39 -9.14 4.23
CA ASP A 260 15.89 -8.23 3.20
C ASP A 260 14.35 -8.24 3.13
N PHE A 261 13.79 -7.23 2.48
CA PHE A 261 12.35 -7.07 2.37
C PHE A 261 11.69 -8.21 1.57
N ALA A 262 12.38 -8.80 0.60
CA ALA A 262 11.84 -9.88 -0.24
C ALA A 262 11.61 -11.14 0.61
N THR A 263 12.53 -11.41 1.53
CA THR A 263 12.41 -12.48 2.54
C THR A 263 11.33 -12.15 3.58
N ALA A 264 11.21 -10.88 3.98
CA ALA A 264 10.29 -10.45 5.03
C ALA A 264 8.82 -10.32 4.59
N GLY A 265 8.55 -10.02 3.31
CA GLY A 265 7.26 -9.53 2.85
C GLY A 265 6.07 -10.48 3.06
N ILE A 266 6.23 -11.76 2.70
CA ILE A 266 5.17 -12.76 2.87
C ILE A 266 4.96 -13.12 4.36
N PRO A 267 6.00 -13.43 5.15
CA PRO A 267 5.84 -13.67 6.59
C PRO A 267 5.26 -12.49 7.39
N MET A 268 5.56 -11.25 6.99
CA MET A 268 4.95 -10.06 7.59
C MET A 268 3.43 -10.10 7.54
N TYR A 269 2.87 -10.51 6.41
CA TYR A 269 1.43 -10.55 6.25
C TYR A 269 0.80 -11.56 7.22
N GLU A 270 1.35 -12.76 7.32
CA GLU A 270 0.85 -13.78 8.25
C GLU A 270 0.96 -13.30 9.70
N PHE A 271 2.09 -12.69 10.05
CA PHE A 271 2.29 -12.07 11.35
C PHE A 271 1.16 -11.10 11.72
N ILE A 272 0.87 -10.12 10.84
CA ILE A 272 -0.20 -9.14 11.06
C ILE A 272 -1.56 -9.84 11.17
N ASN A 273 -1.88 -10.71 10.22
CA ASN A 273 -3.19 -11.37 10.15
C ASN A 273 -3.44 -12.27 11.37
N ARG A 274 -2.43 -13.05 11.79
CA ARG A 274 -2.50 -13.94 12.97
C ARG A 274 -2.79 -13.16 14.23
N TYR A 275 -1.92 -12.20 14.59
CA TYR A 275 -2.02 -11.52 15.87
C TYR A 275 -3.23 -10.58 15.97
N VAL A 276 -3.69 -10.01 14.86
CA VAL A 276 -4.93 -9.23 14.87
C VAL A 276 -6.17 -10.11 15.07
N ARG A 277 -6.16 -11.34 14.55
CA ARG A 277 -7.24 -12.33 14.73
C ARG A 277 -7.25 -12.92 16.13
N GLU A 278 -6.09 -13.25 16.68
CA GLU A 278 -5.93 -13.65 18.09
C GLU A 278 -6.33 -12.53 19.07
N GLY A 279 -6.45 -11.30 18.57
CA GLY A 279 -6.90 -10.16 19.34
C GLY A 279 -5.80 -9.52 20.17
N VAL A 280 -4.53 -9.71 19.82
CA VAL A 280 -3.39 -9.10 20.51
C VAL A 280 -3.38 -7.58 20.31
N PHE A 281 -3.62 -7.12 19.07
CA PHE A 281 -3.70 -5.69 18.77
C PHE A 281 -4.73 -5.38 17.67
N LYS A 282 -5.03 -4.08 17.51
CA LYS A 282 -5.80 -3.54 16.39
C LYS A 282 -5.01 -2.46 15.66
N MET A 283 -5.21 -2.42 14.35
CA MET A 283 -4.59 -1.44 13.48
C MET A 283 -5.46 -0.18 13.35
N SER A 284 -4.79 0.97 13.21
CA SER A 284 -5.46 2.27 12.98
C SER A 284 -5.74 2.54 11.49
N GLY A 285 -5.13 1.79 10.59
CA GLY A 285 -5.35 1.83 9.14
C GLY A 285 -4.70 0.65 8.43
N ASN A 286 -4.81 0.59 7.10
CA ASN A 286 -4.25 -0.52 6.30
C ASN A 286 -2.82 -0.26 5.79
N HIS A 287 -2.26 0.93 6.04
CA HIS A 287 -0.95 1.34 5.54
C HIS A 287 0.18 0.93 6.49
N PHE A 288 0.50 -0.36 6.53
CA PHE A 288 1.81 -0.81 7.02
C PHE A 288 2.86 -0.63 5.92
N PHE A 289 4.13 -0.57 6.28
CA PHE A 289 5.23 -0.45 5.30
C PHE A 289 6.50 -1.11 5.82
N ILE A 290 7.42 -1.40 4.91
CA ILE A 290 8.76 -1.90 5.21
C ILE A 290 9.75 -0.78 4.95
N SER A 291 10.50 -0.39 5.98
CA SER A 291 11.65 0.52 5.88
C SER A 291 12.90 -0.27 5.48
N LEU A 292 13.57 0.16 4.41
CA LEU A 292 14.77 -0.45 3.87
C LEU A 292 16.01 0.16 4.53
N LEU A 293 16.53 -0.48 5.57
CA LEU A 293 17.70 0.02 6.30
C LEU A 293 19.00 -0.25 5.54
N ALA A 294 19.19 -1.50 5.12
CA ALA A 294 20.38 -1.98 4.44
C ALA A 294 20.03 -3.20 3.55
N PRO A 295 20.94 -3.67 2.66
CA PRO A 295 20.65 -4.77 1.75
C PRO A 295 20.15 -6.08 2.39
N ASN A 296 20.42 -6.29 3.68
CA ASN A 296 20.01 -7.47 4.44
C ASN A 296 19.34 -7.09 5.79
N ALA A 297 18.78 -5.89 5.90
CA ALA A 297 18.09 -5.46 7.11
C ALA A 297 16.92 -4.54 6.76
N CYS A 298 15.77 -4.83 7.36
CA CYS A 298 14.58 -4.02 7.20
C CYS A 298 13.80 -3.93 8.51
N GLU A 299 12.86 -3.01 8.55
CA GLU A 299 11.93 -2.84 9.67
C GLU A 299 10.51 -2.78 9.13
N ILE A 300 9.61 -3.52 9.75
CA ILE A 300 8.19 -3.42 9.43
C ILE A 300 7.57 -2.41 10.39
N TYR A 301 6.76 -1.51 9.85
CA TYR A 301 5.97 -0.55 10.62
C TYR A 301 4.49 -0.85 10.41
N ILE A 302 3.81 -1.23 11.49
CA ILE A 302 2.39 -1.59 11.47
C ILE A 302 1.61 -0.50 12.19
N PRO A 303 0.66 0.19 11.54
CA PRO A 303 -0.12 1.24 12.18
C PRO A 303 -0.91 0.65 13.34
N TYR A 304 -0.73 1.24 14.52
CA TYR A 304 -1.17 0.67 15.79
C TYR A 304 -2.24 1.58 16.40
N LEU A 305 -3.39 0.99 16.73
CA LEU A 305 -4.50 1.70 17.38
C LEU A 305 -4.50 1.45 18.89
N LYS A 306 -4.45 0.18 19.29
CA LYS A 306 -4.36 -0.26 20.68
C LYS A 306 -4.03 -1.74 20.78
N GLN A 307 -3.40 -2.09 21.89
CA GLN A 307 -3.23 -3.45 22.38
C GLN A 307 -4.50 -3.83 23.12
N LEU A 308 -4.90 -5.08 22.96
CA LEU A 308 -6.17 -5.60 23.45
C LEU A 308 -5.99 -6.72 24.48
N LEU A 309 -4.75 -7.17 24.69
CA LEU A 309 -4.32 -8.19 25.64
C LEU A 309 -3.02 -7.77 26.31
#